data_AF-A0AAW9JG40-F1
#
_entry.id   AF-A0AAW9JG40-F1
#
_cell.length_a   1.000
_cell.length_b   1.000
_cell.length_c   1.000
_cell.angle_alpha   90.00
_cell.angle_beta   90.00
_cell.angle_gamma   90.00
#
_symmetry.space_group_name_H-M   'P 1'
#
loop_
_entity.id
_entity.type
_entity.pdbx_description
1 polymer ?
#
loop_
_entity_poly.entity_id
_entity_poly.type
_entity_poly.pdbx_seq_one_letter_code
_entity_poly.pdbx_strand_id
1 'polypeptide(L)'
;MITLISERNLAEIHEDDVDVLKVMAHPVQLKIVNELMHHKMCNVTQLTEILRIPQSTVSQHLSKLRGTVLRSERRELEMHYYIDNAKARQIVEILGL
;
A
#
# COMPACT_ATOMS: atom_id res chain seq x y z
N MET A 1 -16.09 38.10 21.98
CA MET A 1 -16.83 37.82 20.72
C MET A 1 -16.61 36.35 20.44
N ILE A 2 -17.65 35.55 20.71
CA ILE A 2 -17.60 34.10 20.66
C ILE A 2 -17.66 33.69 19.20
N THR A 3 -16.67 32.94 18.71
CA THR A 3 -16.87 32.09 17.54
C THR A 3 -16.88 30.66 18.05
N LEU A 4 -18.08 30.23 18.43
CA LEU A 4 -18.46 28.82 18.61
C LEU A 4 -18.22 28.13 17.27
N ILE A 5 -17.03 27.55 17.10
CA ILE A 5 -16.88 26.46 16.15
C ILE A 5 -17.57 25.29 16.83
N SER A 6 -18.83 25.11 16.45
CA SER A 6 -19.71 23.98 16.74
C SER A 6 -18.90 22.70 17.02
N GLU A 7 -19.14 22.10 18.18
CA GLU A 7 -18.69 20.76 18.57
C GLU A 7 -19.28 19.69 17.63
N ARG A 8 -18.81 19.65 16.38
CA ARG A 8 -19.04 18.55 15.44
C ARG A 8 -17.76 17.75 15.41
N ASN A 9 -17.82 16.54 15.98
CA ASN A 9 -16.92 15.40 15.74
C ASN A 9 -15.74 15.74 14.81
N LEU A 10 -14.65 16.26 15.36
CA LEU A 10 -13.38 16.14 14.66
C LEU A 10 -13.05 14.65 14.76
N ALA A 11 -13.41 13.87 13.74
CA ALA A 11 -13.00 12.47 13.68
C ALA A 11 -11.49 12.47 13.90
N GLU A 12 -11.05 11.84 14.98
CA GLU A 12 -9.64 11.75 15.30
C GLU A 12 -8.95 11.05 14.12
N ILE A 13 -8.13 11.80 13.39
CA ILE A 13 -7.39 11.26 12.26
C ILE A 13 -6.27 10.43 12.86
N HIS A 14 -6.38 9.11 12.75
CA HIS A 14 -5.34 8.20 13.20
C HIS A 14 -4.08 8.37 12.34
N GLU A 15 -2.91 8.45 12.97
CA GLU A 15 -1.62 8.58 12.27
C GLU A 15 -1.39 7.43 11.29
N ASP A 16 -1.80 6.21 11.65
CA ASP A 16 -1.73 5.03 10.78
C ASP A 16 -2.48 5.22 9.45
N ASP A 17 -3.62 5.92 9.47
CA ASP A 17 -4.40 6.18 8.26
C ASP A 17 -3.71 7.18 7.35
N VAL A 18 -3.09 8.20 7.95
CA VAL A 18 -2.27 9.17 7.23
C VAL A 18 -1.07 8.47 6.57
N ASP A 19 -0.44 7.54 7.27
CA ASP A 19 0.73 6.82 6.76
C ASP A 19 0.37 5.86 5.62
N VAL A 20 -0.78 5.19 5.67
CA VAL A 20 -1.30 4.42 4.53
C VAL A 20 -1.44 5.31 3.31
N LEU A 21 -2.08 6.49 3.45
CA LEU A 21 -2.26 7.42 2.34
C LEU A 21 -0.93 7.92 1.79
N LYS A 22 0.00 8.34 2.66
CA LYS A 22 1.34 8.82 2.26
C LYS A 22 2.11 7.76 1.48
N VAL A 23 2.13 6.52 1.98
CA VAL A 23 2.89 5.44 1.37
C VAL A 23 2.24 4.95 0.07
N MET A 24 0.92 5.07 -0.07
CA MET A 24 0.21 4.69 -1.30
C MET A 24 0.21 5.77 -2.38
N ALA A 25 0.49 7.04 -2.06
CA ALA A 25 0.42 8.18 -2.98
C ALA A 25 1.57 8.23 -4.03
N HIS A 26 1.83 7.11 -4.70
CA HIS A 26 2.77 7.01 -5.83
C HIS A 26 2.24 6.02 -6.86
N PRO A 27 2.29 6.34 -8.18
CA PRO A 27 1.70 5.49 -9.22
C PRO A 27 2.19 4.04 -9.21
N VAL A 28 3.49 3.83 -9.04
CA VAL A 28 4.07 2.47 -8.99
C VAL A 28 3.64 1.72 -7.73
N GLN A 29 3.43 2.41 -6.60
CA GLN A 29 3.01 1.76 -5.36
C GLN A 29 1.54 1.32 -5.46
N LEU A 30 0.67 2.16 -6.03
CA LEU A 30 -0.71 1.77 -6.34
C LEU A 30 -0.76 0.58 -7.31
N LYS A 31 0.08 0.58 -8.36
CA LYS A 31 0.18 -0.57 -9.26
C LYS A 31 0.60 -1.84 -8.53
N ILE A 32 1.64 -1.80 -7.67
CA ILE A 32 2.05 -2.96 -6.88
C ILE A 32 0.89 -3.50 -6.03
N VAL A 33 0.17 -2.61 -5.31
CA VAL A 33 -0.97 -3.04 -4.50
C VAL A 33 -2.06 -3.63 -5.39
N ASN A 34 -2.32 -3.04 -6.57
CA ASN A 34 -3.29 -3.58 -7.51
C ASN A 34 -2.92 -4.98 -8.03
N GLU A 35 -1.68 -5.20 -8.44
CA GLU A 35 -1.22 -6.52 -8.87
C GLU A 35 -1.34 -7.55 -7.74
N LEU A 36 -1.06 -7.15 -6.50
CA LEU A 36 -1.23 -8.02 -5.34
C LEU A 36 -2.69 -8.28 -4.97
N MET A 37 -3.64 -7.42 -5.36
CA MET A 37 -5.08 -7.72 -5.25
C MET A 37 -5.47 -8.86 -6.21
N HIS A 38 -4.93 -8.85 -7.43
CA HIS A 38 -5.21 -9.86 -8.46
C HIS A 38 -4.50 -11.20 -8.20
N HIS A 39 -3.21 -11.15 -7.84
CA HIS A 39 -2.37 -12.33 -7.69
C HIS A 39 -2.28 -12.88 -6.26
N LYS A 40 -2.87 -12.18 -5.27
CA LYS A 40 -2.82 -12.45 -3.81
C LYS A 40 -1.44 -12.31 -3.18
N MET A 41 -0.39 -12.78 -3.85
CA MET A 41 0.98 -12.77 -3.35
C MET A 41 1.99 -12.86 -4.50
N CYS A 42 3.04 -12.05 -4.45
CA CYS A 42 4.13 -12.08 -5.44
C CYS A 42 5.51 -11.85 -4.81
N ASN A 43 6.55 -12.43 -5.40
CA ASN A 43 7.94 -12.09 -5.12
C ASN A 43 8.40 -10.87 -5.96
N VAL A 44 9.62 -10.38 -5.70
CA VAL A 44 10.17 -9.21 -6.42
C VAL A 44 10.36 -9.47 -7.91
N THR A 45 10.74 -10.69 -8.31
CA THR A 45 10.98 -11.08 -9.69
C THR A 45 9.68 -11.04 -10.50
N GLN A 46 8.61 -11.65 -9.97
CA GLN A 46 7.27 -11.63 -10.55
C GLN A 46 6.75 -10.20 -10.73
N LEU A 47 6.87 -9.35 -9.71
CA LEU A 47 6.46 -7.94 -9.82
C LEU A 47 7.32 -7.15 -10.83
N THR A 48 8.60 -7.48 -10.97
CA THR A 48 9.49 -6.89 -11.99
C THR A 48 9.02 -7.25 -13.39
N GLU A 49 8.65 -8.52 -13.60
CA GLU A 49 8.13 -9.01 -14.88
C GLU A 49 6.77 -8.40 -15.23
N ILE A 50 5.88 -8.27 -14.26
CA ILE A 50 4.55 -7.67 -14.45
C ILE A 50 4.66 -6.17 -14.74
N LEU A 51 5.38 -5.42 -13.90
CA LEU A 51 5.44 -3.96 -13.98
C LEU A 51 6.40 -3.45 -15.06
N ARG A 52 7.28 -4.32 -15.58
CA ARG A 52 8.28 -3.99 -16.60
C ARG A 52 9.17 -2.79 -16.22
N ILE A 53 9.55 -2.71 -14.94
CA ILE A 53 10.49 -1.71 -14.40
C ILE A 53 11.67 -2.40 -13.72
N PRO A 54 12.79 -1.71 -13.45
CA PRO A 54 13.96 -2.34 -12.84
C PRO A 54 13.67 -2.99 -11.49
N GLN A 55 14.25 -4.17 -11.24
CA GLN A 55 14.06 -4.92 -9.99
C GLN A 55 14.47 -4.12 -8.74
N SER A 56 15.51 -3.28 -8.84
CA SER A 56 15.93 -2.38 -7.78
C SER A 56 14.84 -1.34 -7.44
N THR A 57 14.15 -0.83 -8.45
CA THR A 57 13.01 0.08 -8.30
C THR A 57 11.83 -0.63 -7.63
N VAL A 58 11.49 -1.85 -8.06
CA VAL A 58 10.46 -2.67 -7.40
C VAL A 58 10.80 -2.91 -5.93
N SER A 59 12.04 -3.32 -5.66
CA SER A 59 12.56 -3.57 -4.30
C SER A 59 12.45 -2.34 -3.40
N GLN A 60 12.75 -1.16 -3.95
CA GLN A 60 12.64 0.10 -3.22
C GLN A 60 11.18 0.43 -2.87
N HIS A 61 10.24 0.26 -3.81
CA HIS A 61 8.82 0.47 -3.53
C HIS A 61 8.27 -0.54 -2.53
N LEU A 62 8.62 -1.83 -2.65
CA LEU A 62 8.26 -2.86 -1.70
C LEU A 62 8.77 -2.56 -0.29
N SER A 63 10.00 -2.02 -0.18
CA SER A 63 10.56 -1.64 1.12
C SER A 63 9.80 -0.49 1.78
N LYS A 64 9.28 0.47 1.01
CA LYS A 64 8.44 1.57 1.51
C LYS A 64 7.03 1.10 1.89
N LEU A 65 6.46 0.16 1.13
CA LEU A 65 5.13 -0.38 1.35
C LEU A 65 5.07 -1.37 2.52
N ARG A 66 6.16 -2.11 2.75
CA ARG A 66 6.26 -3.11 3.81
C ARG A 66 6.21 -2.45 5.17
N GLY A 67 5.33 -2.94 6.04
CA GLY A 67 5.15 -2.41 7.40
C GLY A 67 3.87 -1.61 7.55
N THR A 68 3.43 -0.91 6.51
CA THR A 68 2.22 -0.07 6.50
C THR A 68 1.09 -0.70 5.69
N VAL A 69 1.40 -1.14 4.46
CA VAL A 69 0.43 -1.68 3.49
C VAL A 69 0.64 -3.18 3.27
N LEU A 70 1.91 -3.59 3.16
CA LEU A 70 2.30 -4.96 2.84
C LEU A 70 2.96 -5.66 4.03
N ARG A 71 2.80 -6.96 4.07
CA ARG A 71 3.68 -7.88 4.80
C ARG A 71 4.46 -8.73 3.81
N SER A 72 5.46 -9.42 4.35
CA SER A 72 6.28 -10.33 3.55
C SER A 72 6.59 -11.59 4.34
N GLU A 73 6.60 -12.72 3.65
CA GLU A 73 7.01 -14.01 4.20
C GLU A 73 8.08 -14.64 3.32
N ARG A 74 8.94 -15.46 3.94
CA ARG A 74 9.96 -16.20 3.20
C ARG A 74 9.37 -17.54 2.77
N ARG A 75 9.39 -17.81 1.46
CA ARG A 75 9.06 -19.12 0.88
C ARG A 75 10.31 -19.65 0.21
N GLU A 76 10.84 -20.75 0.74
CA GLU A 76 12.12 -21.32 0.31
C GLU A 76 13.26 -20.29 0.34
N LEU A 77 13.73 -19.85 -0.82
CA LEU A 77 14.81 -18.89 -0.98
C LEU A 77 14.33 -17.46 -1.23
N GLU A 78 13.02 -17.25 -1.46
CA GLU A 78 12.47 -16.00 -1.97
C GLU A 78 11.51 -15.31 -0.97
N MET A 79 11.58 -13.99 -0.93
CA MET A 79 10.64 -13.16 -0.18
C MET A 79 9.40 -12.88 -1.02
N HIS A 80 8.25 -13.25 -0.49
CA HIS A 80 6.94 -13.02 -1.08
C HIS A 80 6.18 -11.95 -0.32
N TYR A 81 5.47 -11.09 -1.02
CA TYR A 81 4.77 -9.93 -0.48
C TYR A 81 3.26 -10.07 -0.70
N TYR A 82 2.48 -9.62 0.27
CA TYR A 82 1.02 -9.65 0.22
C TYR A 82 0.43 -8.46 0.99
N ILE A 83 -0.81 -8.10 0.64
CA ILE A 83 -1.51 -6.98 1.29
C ILE A 83 -2.01 -7.43 2.66
N ASP A 84 -1.70 -6.66 3.69
CA ASP A 84 -2.12 -6.92 5.07
C ASP A 84 -3.05 -5.81 5.61
N ASN A 85 -3.09 -4.67 4.93
CA ASN A 85 -3.91 -3.53 5.32
C ASN A 85 -5.26 -3.54 4.58
N ALA A 86 -6.38 -3.64 5.31
CA ALA A 86 -7.72 -3.64 4.74
C ALA A 86 -8.10 -2.29 4.08
N LYS A 87 -7.69 -1.16 4.66
CA LYS A 87 -7.95 0.18 4.10
C LYS A 87 -7.24 0.37 2.77
N ALA A 88 -6.03 -0.16 2.63
CA ALA A 88 -5.30 -0.14 1.36
C ALA A 88 -6.06 -0.88 0.24
N ARG A 89 -6.70 -2.01 0.54
CA ARG A 89 -7.55 -2.71 -0.44
C ARG A 89 -8.74 -1.86 -0.86
N GLN A 90 -9.45 -1.29 0.12
CA GLN A 90 -10.60 -0.42 -0.12
C GLN A 90 -10.24 0.81 -0.97
N ILE A 91 -9.08 1.42 -0.73
CA ILE A 91 -8.61 2.56 -1.53
C ILE A 91 -8.44 2.16 -3.00
N VAL A 92 -7.82 1.01 -3.28
CA VAL A 92 -7.64 0.52 -4.66
C VAL A 92 -9.00 0.23 -5.32
N GLU A 93 -9.92 -0.41 -4.59
CA GLU A 93 -11.28 -0.68 -5.07
C GLU A 93 -12.06 0.61 -5.40
N ILE A 94 -11.97 1.63 -4.55
CA ILE A 94 -12.62 2.94 -4.78
C ILE A 94 -12.07 3.63 -6.04
N LEU A 95 -10.77 3.47 -6.30
CA LEU A 95 -10.12 4.04 -7.48
C LEU A 95 -10.46 3.28 -8.78
N GLY A 96 -11.13 2.12 -8.69
CA GLY A 96 -11.47 1.29 -9.85
C GLY A 96 -10.24 0.68 -10.52
N LEU A 97 -9.20 0.39 -9.73
CA LEU A 97 -7.95 -0.23 -10.18
C LEU A 97 -8.03 -1.76 -10.10
#